data_AF-G9WJV9-F1
#
_entry.id   AF-G9WJV9-F1
#
_cell.length_a   1.000
_cell.length_b   1.000
_cell.length_c   1.000
_cell.angle_alpha   90.00
_cell.angle_beta   90.00
_cell.angle_gamma   90.00
#
_symmetry.space_group_name_H-M   'P 1'
#
loop_
_entity.id
_entity.type
_entity.pdbx_description
1 polymer ?
#
loop_
_entity_poly.entity_id
_entity_poly.type
_entity_poly.pdbx_seq_one_letter_code
_entity_poly.pdbx_strand_id
1 'polypeptide(L)'
;MRQTVRLSIDTLKGIKILKKNYENEFNGLKLNQGYVVSKAFIDTKSNLKDGESWKKIRDEKFPLGDFNGIEKTEESRTTLDLSDDVLKGIDKMKQDLPGPFSVNWVTTGYCIRLIVKAGLLKLRGEQKSN
;
A
#
# COMPACT_ATOMS: atom_id res chain seq x y z
N MET A 1 2.08 4.76 -16.23
CA MET A 1 1.28 5.99 -16.34
C MET A 1 1.47 6.82 -15.07
N ARG A 2 1.81 8.11 -15.22
CA ARG A 2 2.10 8.99 -14.07
C ARG A 2 0.81 9.42 -13.38
N GLN A 3 0.73 9.18 -12.08
CA GLN A 3 -0.36 9.62 -11.22
C GLN A 3 0.15 10.50 -10.10
N THR A 4 -0.45 11.67 -9.96
CA THR A 4 -0.16 12.57 -8.84
C THR A 4 -1.16 12.33 -7.73
N VAL A 5 -0.66 11.91 -6.56
CA VAL A 5 -1.49 11.52 -5.42
C VAL A 5 -0.99 12.19 -4.15
N ARG A 6 -1.90 12.42 -3.21
CA ARG A 6 -1.56 12.80 -1.84
C ARG A 6 -1.50 11.55 -0.98
N LEU A 7 -0.39 11.36 -0.30
CA LEU A 7 -0.18 10.22 0.59
C LEU A 7 0.24 10.70 1.97
N SER A 8 -0.24 10.01 3.00
CA SER A 8 0.23 10.26 4.36
C SER A 8 1.73 9.97 4.47
N ILE A 9 2.39 10.67 5.40
CA ILE A 9 3.80 10.42 5.73
C ILE A 9 4.05 8.93 6.04
N ASP A 10 3.14 8.27 6.77
CA ASP A 10 3.29 6.85 7.10
C ASP A 10 3.25 5.95 5.87
N THR A 11 2.40 6.28 4.90
CA THR A 11 2.35 5.54 3.63
C THR A 11 3.67 5.71 2.88
N LEU A 12 4.23 6.93 2.85
CA LEU A 12 5.53 7.20 2.23
C LEU A 12 6.69 6.49 2.94
N LYS A 13 6.67 6.43 4.28
CA LYS A 13 7.63 5.63 5.06
C LYS A 13 7.50 4.14 4.75
N GLY A 14 6.27 3.64 4.67
CA GLY A 14 5.98 2.27 4.29
C GLY A 14 6.54 1.92 2.91
N ILE A 15 6.34 2.80 1.92
CA ILE A 15 6.95 2.66 0.58
C ILE A 15 8.48 2.61 0.68
N LYS A 16 9.12 3.44 1.50
CA LYS A 16 10.59 3.40 1.67
C LYS A 16 11.07 2.08 2.29
N ILE A 17 10.31 1.49 3.20
CA ILE A 17 10.66 0.20 3.83
C ILE A 17 10.50 -0.94 2.83
N LEU A 18 9.36 -1.00 2.14
CA LEU A 18 9.14 -1.97 1.06
C LEU A 18 10.19 -1.84 -0.04
N LYS A 19 10.55 -0.59 -0.39
CA LYS A 19 11.61 -0.31 -1.36
C LYS A 19 12.92 -0.99 -0.95
N LYS A 20 13.39 -0.78 0.27
CA LYS A 20 14.63 -1.41 0.75
C LYS A 20 14.56 -2.93 0.69
N ASN A 21 13.41 -3.52 1.05
CA ASN A 21 13.24 -4.96 0.98
C ASN A 21 13.32 -5.48 -0.46
N TYR A 22 12.56 -4.88 -1.37
CA TYR A 22 12.57 -5.27 -2.78
C TYR A 22 13.92 -5.01 -3.46
N GLU A 23 14.61 -3.92 -3.12
CA GLU A 23 15.96 -3.66 -3.64
C GLU A 23 16.94 -4.79 -3.27
N ASN A 24 16.81 -5.39 -2.09
CA ASN A 24 17.61 -6.57 -1.72
C ASN A 24 17.27 -7.80 -2.58
N GLU A 25 16.00 -7.99 -2.94
CA GLU A 25 15.57 -9.08 -3.83
C GLU A 25 16.11 -8.91 -5.27
N PHE A 26 16.35 -7.67 -5.71
CA PHE A 26 16.86 -7.34 -7.04
C PHE A 26 18.36 -7.00 -7.05
N ASN A 27 19.15 -7.57 -6.14
CA ASN A 27 20.61 -7.36 -6.05
C ASN A 27 21.04 -5.87 -6.04
N GLY A 28 20.25 -5.01 -5.38
CA GLY A 28 20.57 -3.59 -5.21
C GLY A 28 20.14 -2.68 -6.38
N LEU A 29 19.37 -3.16 -7.36
CA LEU A 29 18.79 -2.31 -8.40
C LEU A 29 17.89 -1.24 -7.79
N LYS A 30 18.16 0.04 -8.08
CA LYS A 30 17.36 1.16 -7.55
C LYS A 30 15.94 1.14 -8.08
N LEU A 31 14.97 0.95 -7.19
CA LEU A 31 13.55 0.91 -7.55
C LEU A 31 12.88 2.29 -7.39
N ASN A 32 12.01 2.65 -8.32
CA ASN A 32 11.18 3.85 -8.16
C ASN A 32 9.96 3.56 -7.26
N GLN A 33 9.35 4.59 -6.68
CA GLN A 33 8.22 4.42 -5.75
C GLN A 33 6.99 3.77 -6.40
N GLY A 34 6.75 4.05 -7.69
CA GLY A 34 5.63 3.48 -8.42
C GLY A 34 5.77 1.97 -8.64
N TYR A 35 6.99 1.51 -8.93
CA TYR A 35 7.32 0.09 -9.03
C TYR A 35 7.13 -0.62 -7.69
N VAL A 36 7.55 0.00 -6.58
CA VAL A 36 7.38 -0.55 -5.23
C VAL A 36 5.89 -0.76 -4.90
N VAL A 37 5.04 0.24 -5.19
CA VAL A 37 3.59 0.11 -5.02
C VAL A 37 3.01 -0.97 -5.94
N SER A 38 3.50 -1.04 -7.18
CA SER A 38 3.04 -2.05 -8.15
C SER A 38 3.39 -3.46 -7.72
N LYS A 39 4.62 -3.68 -7.25
CA LYS A 39 5.10 -4.96 -6.71
C LYS A 39 4.32 -5.34 -5.46
N ALA A 40 4.12 -4.41 -4.53
CA ALA A 40 3.30 -4.65 -3.34
C ALA A 40 1.86 -5.05 -3.68
N PHE A 41 1.25 -4.42 -4.69
CA PHE A 41 -0.06 -4.81 -5.17
C PHE A 41 -0.06 -6.23 -5.74
N ILE A 42 0.90 -6.56 -6.61
CA ILE A 42 1.03 -7.90 -7.21
C ILE A 42 1.24 -8.97 -6.13
N ASP A 43 2.14 -8.71 -5.18
CA ASP A 43 2.51 -9.64 -4.11
C ASP A 43 1.36 -9.91 -3.14
N THR A 44 0.39 -9.01 -3.07
CA THR A 44 -0.78 -9.10 -2.18
C THR A 44 -2.05 -9.51 -2.94
N LYS A 45 -2.06 -9.41 -4.28
CA LYS A 45 -3.19 -9.76 -5.16
C LYS A 45 -3.68 -11.19 -4.99
N SER A 46 -2.79 -12.15 -4.72
CA SER A 46 -3.16 -13.56 -4.50
C SER A 46 -3.96 -13.77 -3.20
N ASN A 47 -3.71 -12.93 -2.21
CA ASN A 47 -4.24 -13.07 -0.85
C ASN A 47 -5.46 -12.18 -0.60
N LEU A 48 -5.75 -11.23 -1.50
CA LEU A 48 -6.78 -10.20 -1.35
C LEU A 48 -7.81 -10.31 -2.47
N LYS A 49 -8.59 -11.41 -2.42
CA LYS A 49 -9.58 -11.74 -3.44
C LYS A 49 -10.94 -11.06 -3.24
N ASP A 50 -11.21 -10.53 -2.05
CA ASP A 50 -12.50 -9.96 -1.65
C ASP A 50 -12.36 -8.74 -0.72
N GLY A 51 -13.45 -7.99 -0.57
CA GLY A 51 -13.52 -6.80 0.28
C GLY A 51 -13.33 -7.10 1.78
N GLU A 52 -13.60 -8.32 2.22
CA GLU A 52 -13.42 -8.73 3.62
C GLU A 52 -11.94 -8.86 3.98
N SER A 53 -11.12 -9.36 3.07
CA SER A 53 -9.66 -9.42 3.22
C SER A 53 -9.05 -8.01 3.35
N TRP A 54 -9.57 -7.05 2.57
CA TRP A 54 -9.18 -5.65 2.68
C TRP A 54 -9.64 -5.01 4.00
N LYS A 55 -10.79 -5.42 4.53
CA LYS A 55 -11.30 -4.97 5.83
C LYS A 55 -10.39 -5.44 6.96
N LYS A 56 -9.93 -6.70 6.93
CA LYS A 56 -8.93 -7.21 7.88
C LYS A 56 -7.65 -6.39 7.84
N ILE A 57 -7.14 -6.08 6.64
CA ILE A 57 -5.96 -5.21 6.49
C ILE A 57 -6.24 -3.81 7.04
N ARG A 58 -7.41 -3.24 6.79
CA ARG A 58 -7.78 -1.93 7.33
C ARG A 58 -7.73 -1.93 8.87
N ASP A 59 -8.26 -2.97 9.49
CA ASP A 59 -8.43 -3.07 10.94
C ASP A 59 -7.14 -3.52 11.68
N GLU A 60 -6.21 -4.20 11.00
CA GLU A 60 -4.86 -4.49 11.52
C GLU A 60 -4.12 -3.22 11.95
N LYS A 61 -3.26 -3.29 12.98
CA LYS A 61 -2.39 -2.14 13.29
C LYS A 61 -1.40 -1.90 12.15
N PHE A 62 -1.09 -0.63 11.86
CA PHE A 62 -0.07 -0.34 10.86
C PHE A 62 1.28 -0.89 11.35
N PRO A 63 1.98 -1.75 10.59
CA PRO A 63 3.13 -2.53 11.07
C PRO A 63 4.42 -1.71 11.26
N LEU A 64 4.33 -0.39 11.40
CA LEU A 64 5.46 0.50 11.64
C LEU A 64 5.69 0.83 13.12
N GLY A 65 4.93 0.20 14.03
CA GLY A 65 4.92 0.50 15.47
C GLY A 65 4.04 1.70 15.82
N ASP A 66 3.64 1.81 17.10
CA ASP A 66 2.96 2.99 17.63
C ASP A 66 3.96 4.16 17.60
N PHE A 67 3.96 4.93 16.51
CA PHE A 67 4.54 6.27 16.52
C PHE A 67 3.62 7.15 17.39
N ASN A 68 3.75 7.00 18.71
CA ASN A 68 3.12 7.87 19.69
C ASN A 68 3.40 9.34 19.30
N GLY A 69 2.37 10.04 18.82
CA GLY A 69 2.36 11.49 18.76
C GLY A 69 2.43 12.17 17.40
N ILE A 70 2.39 11.44 16.27
CA ILE A 70 2.18 12.08 14.95
C ILE A 70 0.97 11.45 14.27
N GLU A 71 -0.20 11.60 14.90
CA GLU A 71 -1.43 11.87 14.16
C GLU A 71 -1.29 13.24 13.49
N LYS A 72 -0.36 13.38 12.55
CA LYS A 72 -0.42 14.51 11.63
C LYS A 72 -0.89 13.97 10.30
N THR A 73 -2.10 14.38 10.00
CA THR A 73 -2.74 14.65 8.71
C THR A 73 -1.85 15.38 7.68
N GLU A 74 -0.53 15.35 7.83
CA GLU A 74 0.44 15.81 6.85
C GLU A 74 0.46 14.79 5.70
N GLU A 75 -0.26 15.14 4.64
CA GLU A 75 -0.17 14.49 3.36
C GLU A 75 0.87 15.21 2.50
N SER A 76 1.74 14.44 1.85
CA SER A 76 2.65 14.99 0.86
C SER A 76 2.17 14.62 -0.53
N ARG A 77 2.19 15.60 -1.44
CA ARG A 77 1.91 15.38 -2.86
C ARG A 77 3.11 14.67 -3.48
N THR A 78 2.89 13.47 -4.00
CA THR A 78 3.91 12.70 -4.71
C THR A 78 3.40 12.27 -6.08
N THR A 79 4.33 12.02 -7.00
CA THR A 79 4.03 11.51 -8.32
C THR A 79 4.54 10.08 -8.41
N LEU A 80 3.64 9.14 -8.67
CA LEU A 80 3.96 7.72 -8.85
C LEU A 80 3.77 7.35 -10.31
N ASP A 81 4.71 6.57 -10.86
CA ASP A 81 4.52 5.94 -12.16
C ASP A 81 4.00 4.52 -11.95
N LEU A 82 2.69 4.33 -12.13
CA LEU A 82 2.00 3.07 -11.88
C LEU A 82 1.72 2.36 -13.21
N SER A 83 1.81 1.03 -13.24
CA SER A 83 1.40 0.27 -14.41
C SER A 83 -0.12 0.30 -14.59
N ASP A 84 -0.59 0.10 -15.82
CA ASP A 84 -2.03 0.09 -16.14
C ASP A 84 -2.79 -0.99 -15.36
N ASP A 85 -2.15 -2.13 -15.10
CA ASP A 85 -2.75 -3.21 -14.30
C ASP A 85 -2.99 -2.80 -12.85
N VAL A 86 -2.08 -2.01 -12.27
CA VAL A 86 -2.23 -1.50 -10.90
C VAL A 86 -3.30 -0.41 -10.87
N LEU A 87 -3.38 0.44 -11.90
CA LEU A 87 -4.44 1.43 -12.01
C LEU A 87 -5.82 0.77 -12.12
N LYS A 88 -5.97 -0.23 -12.98
CA LYS A 88 -7.20 -1.04 -13.07
C LYS A 88 -7.52 -1.72 -11.73
N GLY A 89 -6.50 -2.23 -11.05
CA GLY A 89 -6.63 -2.80 -9.71
C GLY A 89 -7.16 -1.80 -8.69
N ILE A 90 -6.62 -0.59 -8.67
CA ILE A 90 -7.06 0.50 -7.80
C ILE A 90 -8.50 0.92 -8.15
N ASP A 91 -8.85 1.03 -9.43
CA ASP A 91 -10.20 1.41 -9.83
C ASP A 91 -11.23 0.34 -9.44
N LYS A 92 -10.86 -0.94 -9.52
CA LYS A 92 -11.66 -2.03 -8.96
C LYS A 92 -11.79 -1.92 -7.44
N MET A 93 -10.71 -1.64 -6.72
CA MET A 93 -10.79 -1.40 -5.26
C MET A 93 -11.73 -0.25 -4.92
N LYS A 94 -11.78 0.83 -5.73
CA LYS A 94 -12.71 1.94 -5.50
C LYS A 94 -14.17 1.55 -5.65
N GLN A 95 -14.47 0.56 -6.48
CA GLN A 95 -15.82 0.04 -6.67
C GLN A 95 -16.18 -0.96 -5.56
N ASP A 96 -15.23 -1.80 -5.15
CA ASP A 96 -15.51 -2.96 -4.28
C ASP A 96 -15.42 -2.62 -2.78
N LEU A 97 -14.59 -1.66 -2.37
CA LEU A 97 -14.34 -1.35 -0.95
C LEU A 97 -15.41 -0.51 -0.23
N PRO A 98 -16.15 0.42 -0.89
CA PRO A 98 -17.12 1.27 -0.19
C PRO A 98 -18.16 0.49 0.63
N GLY A 99 -18.75 -0.57 0.04
CA GLY A 99 -19.76 -1.40 0.70
C GLY A 99 -19.26 -2.09 1.98
N PRO A 100 -18.21 -2.93 1.91
CA PRO A 100 -17.62 -3.59 3.07
C PRO A 100 -17.12 -2.64 4.17
N PHE A 101 -16.76 -1.41 3.80
CA PHE A 101 -16.21 -0.41 4.73
C PHE A 101 -17.28 0.52 5.30
N SER A 102 -18.54 0.40 4.85
CA SER A 102 -19.65 1.29 5.21
C SER A 102 -19.34 2.76 4.91
N VAL A 103 -18.69 3.03 3.78
CA VAL A 103 -18.38 4.39 3.30
C VAL A 103 -18.92 4.60 1.89
N ASN A 104 -19.12 5.86 1.49
CA ASN A 104 -19.69 6.17 0.17
C ASN A 104 -18.68 6.03 -0.98
N TRP A 105 -17.39 6.26 -0.71
CA TRP A 105 -16.34 6.22 -1.72
C TRP A 105 -14.97 6.09 -1.04
N VAL A 106 -13.96 5.66 -1.79
CA VAL A 106 -12.56 5.59 -1.35
C VAL A 106 -11.64 6.29 -2.36
N THR A 107 -10.61 6.99 -1.86
CA THR A 107 -9.66 7.72 -2.73
C THR A 107 -8.59 6.78 -3.29
N THR A 108 -7.95 7.18 -4.40
CA THR A 108 -6.72 6.53 -4.91
C THR A 108 -5.64 6.47 -3.82
N GLY A 109 -5.43 7.56 -3.08
CA GLY A 109 -4.41 7.61 -2.01
C GLY A 109 -4.70 6.61 -0.89
N TYR A 110 -5.98 6.43 -0.53
CA TYR A 110 -6.40 5.44 0.44
C TYR A 110 -6.21 4.01 -0.04
N CYS A 111 -6.52 3.73 -1.32
CA CYS A 111 -6.23 2.42 -1.93
C CYS A 111 -4.72 2.11 -1.88
N ILE A 112 -3.88 3.08 -2.25
CA ILE A 112 -2.40 2.94 -2.16
C ILE A 112 -1.96 2.69 -0.72
N ARG A 113 -2.54 3.39 0.27
CA ARG A 113 -2.25 3.16 1.69
C ARG A 113 -2.55 1.71 2.10
N LEU A 114 -3.69 1.16 1.68
CA LEU A 114 -4.04 -0.23 1.96
C LEU A 114 -3.08 -1.21 1.29
N ILE A 115 -2.71 -0.97 0.03
CA ILE A 115 -1.73 -1.79 -0.72
C ILE A 115 -0.38 -1.81 0.00
N VAL A 116 0.12 -0.63 0.40
CA VAL A 116 1.39 -0.52 1.13
C VAL A 116 1.31 -1.23 2.48
N LYS A 117 0.20 -1.04 3.21
CA LYS A 117 -0.03 -1.73 4.49
C LYS A 117 -0.06 -3.25 4.31
N ALA A 118 -0.75 -3.74 3.29
CA ALA A 118 -0.81 -5.14 2.94
C ALA A 118 0.60 -5.74 2.70
N GLY A 119 1.40 -5.04 1.89
CA GLY A 119 2.78 -5.45 1.61
C GLY A 119 3.63 -5.52 2.87
N LEU A 120 3.51 -4.52 3.75
CA LEU A 120 4.26 -4.51 5.02
C LEU A 120 3.80 -5.62 5.99
N LEU A 121 2.50 -5.93 6.03
CA LEU A 121 1.98 -7.03 6.84
C LEU A 121 2.51 -8.37 6.34
N LYS A 122 2.56 -8.57 5.02
CA LYS A 122 3.17 -9.75 4.41
C LYS A 122 4.65 -9.87 4.78
N LEU A 123 5.41 -8.79 4.63
CA LEU A 123 6.83 -8.73 4.99
C LEU A 123 7.06 -9.07 6.48
N ARG A 124 6.21 -8.54 7.38
CA ARG A 124 6.27 -8.87 8.81
C ARG A 124 5.96 -10.35 9.07
N GLY A 125 5.03 -10.93 8.33
CA GLY A 125 4.72 -12.36 8.39
C GLY A 125 5.91 -13.22 7.99
N GLU A 126 6.57 -12.86 6.88
CA GLU A 126 7.78 -13.53 6.39
C GLU A 126 8.94 -13.45 7.40
N GLN A 127 9.09 -12.32 8.10
CA GLN A 127 10.12 -12.16 9.16
C GLN A 127 9.86 -12.98 10.44
N LYS A 128 8.63 -13.46 10.67
CA LYS A 128 8.30 -14.31 11.82
C LYS A 128 8.51 -15.81 11.56
N SER A 129 8.80 -16.19 10.32
CA SER A 129 9.00 -17.59 9.90
C SER A 129 10.48 -17.98 9.75
N ASN A 130 11.39 -17.09 10.13
CA ASN A 130 12.83 -17.35 10.30
C ASN A 130 13.21 -17.23 11.78
#